data_AF-A0A521Z361-F1
#
_entry.id   AF-A0A521Z361-F1
#
_cell.length_a   1.000
_cell.length_b   1.000
_cell.length_c   1.000
_cell.angle_alpha   90.00
_cell.angle_beta   90.00
_cell.angle_gamma   90.00
#
_symmetry.space_group_name_H-M   'P 1'
#
loop_
_entity.id
_entity.type
_entity.pdbx_description
1 polymer ?
#
loop_
_entity_poly.entity_id
_entity_poly.type
_entity_poly.pdbx_seq_one_letter_code
_entity_poly.pdbx_strand_id
1 'polypeptide(L)'
;MTVNAKLGLRADAGSTGSVNRTHSISGVGFDTKAQYNRFGLFADYFPFTGRFRLTGGLTLNKAQLDLNSKFDGNSSITVNGHDITPAATDYYNAQFKFPSVMPYVGIGWGHQARAAGMGFVADVGVSIGRAKFSPDTNLVGKTYNSYTITQADVDAKTDEINHKIGRITLLPSASVGVNYRY
;
A
#
# COMPACT_ATOMS: atom_id res chain seq x y z
N MET A 1 5.62 -2.67 26.78
CA MET A 1 5.43 -2.57 28.24
C MET A 1 4.22 -3.41 28.63
N THR A 2 4.33 -4.29 29.61
CA THR A 2 3.17 -5.06 30.11
C THR A 2 2.51 -4.26 31.23
N VAL A 3 1.23 -3.95 31.10
CA VAL A 3 0.47 -3.17 32.10
C VAL A 3 -0.04 -4.11 33.20
N ASN A 4 -0.48 -5.32 32.81
CA ASN A 4 -0.82 -6.42 33.73
C ASN A 4 -0.70 -7.78 33.02
N ALA A 5 -1.02 -8.89 33.70
CA ALA A 5 -0.90 -10.24 33.15
C ALA A 5 -1.70 -10.49 31.85
N LYS A 6 -2.69 -9.64 31.52
CA LYS A 6 -3.57 -9.77 30.35
C LYS A 6 -3.44 -8.63 29.35
N LEU A 7 -2.76 -7.53 29.68
CA LEU A 7 -2.68 -6.33 28.85
C LEU A 7 -1.25 -5.85 28.67
N GLY A 8 -0.86 -5.64 27.41
CA GLY A 8 0.40 -5.04 27.01
C GLY A 8 0.20 -3.84 26.10
N LEU A 9 1.17 -2.93 26.12
CA LEU A 9 1.31 -1.82 25.18
C LEU A 9 2.59 -1.99 24.36
N ARG A 10 2.49 -1.70 23.07
CA ARG A 10 3.59 -1.87 22.12
C ARG A 10 3.65 -0.72 21.12
N ALA A 11 4.87 -0.34 20.77
CA ALA A 11 5.14 0.51 19.63
C ALA A 11 6.07 -0.25 18.68
N ASP A 12 5.87 -0.12 17.37
CA ASP A 12 6.79 -0.60 16.34
C ASP A 12 7.03 0.45 15.26
N ALA A 13 8.16 0.33 14.57
CA ALA A 13 8.48 1.14 13.41
C ALA A 13 9.20 0.27 12.37
N GLY A 14 8.95 0.53 11.09
CA GLY A 14 9.58 -0.18 9.98
C GLY A 14 9.53 0.63 8.69
N SER A 15 10.49 0.39 7.81
CA SER A 15 10.55 1.01 6.49
C SER A 15 11.20 0.07 5.50
N THR A 16 10.70 0.06 4.26
CA THR A 16 11.38 -0.55 3.11
C THR A 16 12.11 0.47 2.26
N GLY A 17 12.13 1.74 2.67
CA GLY A 17 12.59 2.86 1.86
C GLY A 17 11.74 3.06 0.60
N SER A 18 12.40 3.51 -0.47
CA SER A 18 11.81 3.66 -1.80
C SER A 18 12.40 2.63 -2.75
N VAL A 19 11.57 1.76 -3.31
CA VAL A 19 11.95 0.79 -4.33
C VAL A 19 11.50 1.31 -5.68
N ASN A 20 12.43 1.48 -6.62
CA ASN A 20 12.13 1.88 -7.99
C ASN A 20 12.38 0.70 -8.94
N ARG A 21 11.48 0.47 -9.90
CA ARG A 21 11.57 -0.58 -10.92
C ARG A 21 11.03 -0.05 -12.25
N THR A 22 11.83 -0.15 -13.31
CA THR A 22 11.37 0.07 -14.68
C THR A 22 10.99 -1.27 -15.30
N HIS A 23 9.84 -1.34 -15.96
CA HIS A 23 9.37 -2.53 -16.66
C HIS A 23 8.44 -2.13 -17.79
N SER A 24 8.09 -3.07 -18.67
CA SER A 24 7.15 -2.82 -19.76
C SER A 24 5.88 -3.65 -19.58
N ILE A 25 4.71 -3.03 -19.74
CA ILE A 25 3.40 -3.69 -19.75
C ILE A 25 2.80 -3.49 -21.12
N SER A 26 2.54 -4.58 -21.85
CA SER A 26 1.91 -4.54 -23.18
C SER A 26 2.62 -3.57 -24.15
N GLY A 27 3.96 -3.54 -24.13
CA GLY A 27 4.78 -2.66 -24.98
C GLY A 27 5.00 -1.25 -24.44
N VAL A 28 4.28 -0.84 -23.41
CA VAL A 28 4.43 0.49 -22.78
C VAL A 28 5.42 0.42 -21.63
N GLY A 29 6.42 1.29 -21.61
CA GLY A 29 7.34 1.40 -20.48
C GLY A 29 6.68 2.03 -19.26
N PHE A 30 7.07 1.58 -18.06
CA PHE A 30 6.59 2.12 -16.79
C PHE A 30 7.70 2.17 -15.75
N ASP A 31 7.84 3.33 -15.12
CA ASP A 31 8.65 3.52 -13.92
C ASP A 31 7.75 3.42 -12.69
N THR A 32 7.94 2.36 -11.91
CA THR A 32 7.21 2.10 -10.68
C THR A 32 8.03 2.48 -9.47
N LYS A 33 7.45 3.24 -8.55
CA LYS A 33 8.03 3.59 -7.26
C LYS A 33 7.11 3.15 -6.13
N ALA A 34 7.57 2.21 -5.33
CA ALA A 34 6.88 1.76 -4.12
C ALA A 34 7.57 2.31 -2.87
N GLN A 35 6.77 2.89 -1.97
CA GLN A 35 7.23 3.39 -0.67
C GLN A 35 6.37 2.81 0.44
N TYR A 36 7.01 2.27 1.47
CA TYR A 36 6.33 1.78 2.66
C TYR A 36 7.12 2.13 3.92
N ASN A 37 6.56 3.05 4.71
CA ASN A 37 7.00 3.34 6.07
C ASN A 37 5.82 3.09 7.01
N ARG A 38 6.10 2.59 8.21
CA ARG A 38 5.10 2.33 9.23
C ARG A 38 5.65 2.71 10.60
N PHE A 39 4.79 3.32 11.40
CA PHE A 39 4.88 3.38 12.84
C PHE A 39 3.56 2.85 13.41
N GLY A 40 3.58 2.07 14.47
CA GLY A 40 2.38 1.45 15.02
C GLY A 40 2.32 1.59 16.54
N LEU A 41 1.12 1.79 17.07
CA LEU A 41 0.80 1.78 18.49
C LEU A 41 -0.30 0.77 18.75
N PHE A 42 -0.04 -0.18 19.65
CA PHE A 42 -0.92 -1.32 19.87
C PHE A 42 -1.15 -1.59 21.35
N ALA A 43 -2.37 -2.06 21.63
CA ALA A 43 -2.73 -2.77 22.83
C ALA A 43 -2.85 -4.26 22.51
N ASP A 44 -2.17 -5.08 23.31
CA ASP A 44 -2.16 -6.53 23.21
C ASP A 44 -2.96 -7.12 24.37
N TYR A 45 -3.98 -7.90 24.04
CA TYR A 45 -4.79 -8.65 25.00
C TYR A 45 -4.41 -10.13 24.98
N PHE A 46 -4.12 -10.71 26.15
CA PHE A 46 -3.77 -12.12 26.32
C PHE A 46 -4.98 -12.87 26.92
N PRO A 47 -5.87 -13.44 26.08
CA PRO A 47 -7.09 -14.10 26.55
C PRO A 47 -6.81 -15.39 27.34
N PHE A 48 -5.69 -16.05 27.05
CA PHE A 48 -5.30 -17.33 27.64
C PHE A 48 -4.03 -17.17 28.46
N THR A 49 -3.76 -18.14 29.34
CA THR A 49 -2.44 -18.28 29.96
C THR A 49 -1.43 -18.70 28.90
N GLY A 50 -0.62 -17.78 28.39
CA GLY A 50 0.36 -18.10 27.36
C GLY A 50 0.84 -16.89 26.56
N ARG A 51 1.40 -17.17 25.38
CA ARG A 51 2.03 -16.16 24.51
C ARG A 51 1.13 -15.67 23.39
N PHE A 52 -0.05 -16.26 23.22
CA PHE A 52 -1.04 -15.83 22.24
C PHE A 52 -1.64 -14.47 22.66
N ARG A 53 -1.74 -13.56 21.70
CA ARG A 53 -2.34 -12.23 21.89
C ARG A 53 -3.30 -11.86 20.76
N LEU A 54 -4.35 -11.13 21.14
CA LEU A 54 -5.16 -10.32 20.24
C LEU A 54 -4.61 -8.90 20.27
N THR A 55 -4.42 -8.30 19.11
CA THR A 55 -3.77 -6.99 18.97
C THR A 55 -4.75 -6.02 18.34
N GLY A 56 -4.98 -4.89 19.00
CA GLY A 56 -5.76 -3.77 18.46
C GLY A 56 -4.95 -2.48 18.53
N GLY A 57 -5.06 -1.60 17.56
CA GLY A 57 -4.30 -0.35 17.59
C GLY A 57 -4.47 0.54 16.38
N LEU A 58 -3.51 1.43 16.21
CA LEU A 58 -3.42 2.36 15.10
C LEU A 58 -2.06 2.23 14.44
N THR A 59 -2.05 2.25 13.11
CA THR A 59 -0.84 2.34 12.31
C THR A 59 -0.79 3.70 11.61
N LEU A 60 0.36 4.36 11.74
CA LEU A 60 0.72 5.52 10.95
C LEU A 60 1.61 5.05 9.80
N ASN A 61 1.10 5.13 8.57
CA ASN A 61 1.76 4.55 7.40
C ASN A 61 1.99 5.58 6.31
N LYS A 62 3.09 5.40 5.58
CA LYS A 62 3.29 5.97 4.25
C LYS A 62 3.39 4.80 3.28
N ALA A 63 2.23 4.28 2.85
CA ALA A 63 2.12 3.22 1.86
C ALA A 63 1.63 3.84 0.54
N GLN A 64 2.54 3.95 -0.43
CA GLN A 64 2.31 4.62 -1.70
C GLN A 64 2.94 3.83 -2.84
N LEU A 65 2.23 3.78 -3.97
CA LEU A 65 2.69 3.22 -5.22
C LEU A 65 2.48 4.27 -6.32
N ASP A 66 3.55 4.73 -6.94
CA ASP A 66 3.50 5.58 -8.12
C ASP A 66 3.84 4.74 -9.36
N LEU A 67 3.03 4.82 -10.40
CA LEU A 67 3.28 4.25 -11.72
C LEU A 67 3.37 5.41 -12.70
N ASN A 68 4.54 5.62 -13.30
CA ASN A 68 4.74 6.68 -14.29
C ASN A 68 4.93 6.05 -15.67
N SER A 69 4.06 6.36 -16.61
CA SER A 69 4.16 5.83 -17.98
C SER A 69 5.36 6.43 -18.72
N LYS A 70 5.97 5.63 -19.59
CA LYS A 70 7.01 6.01 -20.53
C LYS A 70 6.60 5.54 -21.93
N PHE A 71 5.94 6.44 -22.66
CA PHE A 71 5.64 6.20 -24.07
C PHE A 71 6.90 6.40 -24.92
N ASP A 72 7.03 5.61 -25.97
CA ASP A 72 8.19 5.61 -26.87
C ASP A 72 7.96 6.47 -28.13
N GLY A 73 6.75 7.00 -28.33
CA GLY A 73 6.37 7.78 -29.51
C GLY A 73 5.94 6.95 -30.73
N ASN A 74 6.07 5.62 -30.68
CA ASN A 74 5.93 4.75 -31.86
C ASN A 74 4.96 3.59 -31.61
N SER A 75 4.86 3.10 -30.38
CA SER A 75 3.99 1.99 -30.00
C SER A 75 2.55 2.45 -29.83
N SER A 76 1.63 1.74 -30.45
CA SER A 76 0.20 1.98 -30.27
C SER A 76 -0.30 1.35 -28.98
N ILE A 77 -1.21 2.05 -28.31
CA ILE A 77 -1.90 1.61 -27.10
C ILE A 77 -3.41 1.80 -27.29
N THR A 78 -4.20 0.95 -26.65
CA THR A 78 -5.65 1.08 -26.67
C THR A 78 -6.13 1.91 -25.47
N VAL A 79 -6.79 3.04 -25.74
CA VAL A 79 -7.45 3.89 -24.74
C VAL A 79 -8.94 3.94 -25.08
N ASN A 80 -9.80 3.51 -24.15
CA ASN A 80 -11.26 3.48 -24.32
C ASN A 80 -11.74 2.80 -25.63
N GLY A 81 -11.01 1.77 -26.09
CA GLY A 81 -11.33 1.04 -27.32
C GLY A 81 -10.79 1.69 -28.61
N HIS A 82 -10.05 2.80 -28.50
CA HIS A 82 -9.38 3.46 -29.61
C HIS A 82 -7.87 3.23 -29.54
N ASP A 83 -7.28 2.83 -30.66
CA ASP A 83 -5.83 2.70 -30.78
C ASP A 83 -5.21 4.07 -31.06
N ILE A 84 -4.37 4.50 -30.14
CA ILE A 84 -3.64 5.77 -30.19
C ILE A 84 -2.14 5.51 -30.13
N THR A 85 -1.33 6.40 -30.69
CA THR A 85 0.13 6.37 -30.54
C THR A 85 0.55 7.66 -29.84
N PRO A 86 0.73 7.63 -28.50
CA PRO A 86 1.14 8.80 -27.74
C PRO A 86 2.56 9.22 -28.11
N ALA A 87 2.84 10.52 -28.10
CA ALA A 87 4.20 11.04 -28.25
C ALA A 87 5.06 10.65 -27.05
N ALA A 88 6.39 10.64 -27.21
CA ALA A 88 7.31 10.36 -26.11
C ALA A 88 7.25 11.39 -24.96
N THR A 89 6.68 12.58 -25.21
CA THR A 89 6.42 13.62 -24.21
C THR A 89 5.07 13.46 -23.49
N ASP A 90 4.25 12.50 -23.92
CA ASP A 90 2.97 12.22 -23.30
C ASP A 90 3.15 11.40 -22.01
N TYR A 91 2.21 11.51 -21.09
CA TYR A 91 2.21 10.68 -19.88
C TYR A 91 0.80 10.45 -19.33
N TYR A 92 0.64 9.32 -18.68
CA TYR A 92 -0.46 8.93 -17.82
C TYR A 92 0.13 8.29 -16.56
N ASN A 93 0.35 9.13 -15.55
CA ASN A 93 0.84 8.74 -14.25
C ASN A 93 -0.33 8.34 -13.34
N ALA A 94 -0.08 7.37 -12.47
CA ALA A 94 -1.07 6.76 -11.60
C ALA A 94 -0.51 6.61 -10.19
N GLN A 95 -1.13 7.27 -9.21
CA GLN A 95 -0.74 7.15 -7.80
C GLN A 95 -1.80 6.40 -7.00
N PHE A 96 -1.35 5.40 -6.23
CA PHE A 96 -2.14 4.72 -5.22
C PHE A 96 -1.58 5.01 -3.85
N LYS A 97 -2.42 5.48 -2.93
CA LYS A 97 -2.00 5.87 -1.59
C LYS A 97 -2.99 5.41 -0.54
N PHE A 98 -2.52 4.67 0.47
CA PHE A 98 -3.33 4.36 1.65
C PHE A 98 -3.39 5.56 2.62
N PRO A 99 -4.42 5.63 3.47
CA PRO A 99 -4.51 6.66 4.50
C PRO A 99 -3.31 6.64 5.43
N SER A 100 -2.89 7.82 5.89
CA SER A 100 -1.73 7.93 6.77
C SER A 100 -1.98 7.38 8.17
N VAL A 101 -3.23 7.30 8.62
CA VAL A 101 -3.61 6.69 9.90
C VAL A 101 -4.68 5.64 9.63
N MET A 102 -4.48 4.43 10.12
CA MET A 102 -5.37 3.30 9.86
C MET A 102 -5.58 2.50 11.17
N PRO A 103 -6.83 2.14 11.52
CA PRO A 103 -7.11 1.12 12.51
C PRO A 103 -6.43 -0.20 12.16
N TYR A 104 -5.94 -0.90 13.18
CA TYR A 104 -5.27 -2.19 13.03
C TYR A 104 -5.88 -3.22 13.95
N VAL A 105 -6.10 -4.41 13.41
CA VAL A 105 -6.45 -5.62 14.16
C VAL A 105 -5.54 -6.76 13.75
N GLY A 106 -5.14 -7.57 14.71
CA GLY A 106 -4.26 -8.69 14.44
C GLY A 106 -4.24 -9.70 15.57
N ILE A 107 -3.50 -10.77 15.32
CA ILE A 107 -3.16 -11.80 16.28
C ILE A 107 -1.64 -11.93 16.32
N GLY A 108 -1.13 -12.32 17.47
CA GLY A 108 0.30 -12.49 17.66
C GLY A 108 0.64 -13.61 18.62
N TRP A 109 1.90 -13.98 18.60
CA TRP A 109 2.50 -14.95 19.48
C TRP A 109 3.81 -14.40 20.01
N GLY A 110 3.97 -14.30 21.33
CA GLY A 110 5.20 -13.82 21.95
C GLY A 110 4.98 -12.94 23.18
N HIS A 111 5.94 -12.08 23.50
CA HIS A 111 5.89 -11.02 24.53
C HIS A 111 5.72 -11.43 26.01
N GLN A 112 5.22 -12.62 26.35
CA GLN A 112 5.20 -13.15 27.72
C GLN A 112 6.37 -14.10 28.01
N ALA A 113 7.61 -13.63 27.86
CA ALA A 113 8.74 -14.37 28.44
C ALA A 113 8.65 -14.27 29.97
N ARG A 114 8.42 -15.39 30.65
CA ARG A 114 8.34 -15.46 32.13
C ARG A 114 9.70 -15.30 32.81
N ALA A 115 10.79 -15.48 32.07
CA ALA A 115 12.17 -15.32 32.52
C ALA A 115 12.93 -14.32 31.63
N ALA A 116 14.04 -13.79 32.14
CA ALA A 116 14.98 -13.00 31.36
C ALA A 116 15.60 -13.85 30.22
N GLY A 117 15.92 -13.21 29.09
CA GLY A 117 16.54 -13.85 27.94
C GLY A 117 15.85 -13.55 26.60
N MET A 118 16.28 -14.28 25.57
CA MET A 118 15.77 -14.18 24.21
C MET A 118 14.41 -14.88 24.05
N GLY A 119 13.55 -14.32 23.22
CA GLY A 119 12.30 -14.92 22.81
C GLY A 119 11.98 -14.61 21.35
N PHE A 120 11.05 -15.37 20.78
CA PHE A 120 10.53 -15.12 19.45
C PHE A 120 9.16 -14.45 19.50
N VAL A 121 8.90 -13.63 18.51
CA VAL A 121 7.62 -12.96 18.28
C VAL A 121 7.17 -13.18 16.84
N ALA A 122 5.89 -13.42 16.65
CA ALA A 122 5.25 -13.46 15.35
C ALA A 122 3.93 -12.70 15.44
N ASP A 123 3.60 -11.92 14.41
CA ASP A 123 2.37 -11.15 14.34
C ASP A 123 1.82 -11.19 12.92
N VAL A 124 0.50 -11.36 12.83
CA VAL A 124 -0.26 -11.27 11.59
C VAL A 124 -1.47 -10.40 11.85
N GLY A 125 -1.72 -9.43 10.98
CA GLY A 125 -2.91 -8.60 11.09
C GLY A 125 -3.12 -7.74 9.86
N VAL A 126 -4.04 -6.81 9.99
CA VAL A 126 -4.50 -5.99 8.87
C VAL A 126 -4.74 -4.56 9.35
N SER A 127 -4.23 -3.61 8.58
CA SER A 127 -4.61 -2.20 8.72
C SER A 127 -5.80 -1.93 7.80
N ILE A 128 -6.83 -1.27 8.34
CA ILE A 128 -8.08 -1.00 7.64
C ILE A 128 -8.05 0.45 7.16
N GLY A 129 -8.13 0.65 5.86
CA GLY A 129 -8.15 1.97 5.23
C GLY A 129 -8.26 1.84 3.72
N ARG A 130 -9.09 2.70 3.13
CA ARG A 130 -9.35 2.69 1.70
C ARG A 130 -8.22 3.38 0.94
N ALA A 131 -7.58 2.66 0.01
CA ALA A 131 -6.61 3.26 -0.89
C ALA A 131 -7.29 4.32 -1.79
N LYS A 132 -6.62 5.46 -1.97
CA LYS A 132 -7.02 6.51 -2.92
C LYS A 132 -6.21 6.32 -4.21
N PHE A 133 -6.90 6.34 -5.35
CA PHE A 133 -6.28 6.48 -6.66
C PHE A 133 -6.27 7.95 -7.08
N SER A 134 -5.20 8.40 -7.73
CA SER A 134 -5.08 9.74 -8.29
C SER A 134 -4.30 9.67 -9.61
N PRO A 135 -4.97 9.88 -10.76
CA PRO A 135 -4.31 9.98 -12.06
C PRO A 135 -3.66 11.37 -12.22
N ASP A 136 -2.66 11.44 -13.08
CA ASP A 136 -2.06 12.69 -13.58
C ASP A 136 -1.63 12.48 -15.03
N THR A 137 -2.14 13.29 -15.95
CA THR A 137 -1.94 13.06 -17.39
C THR A 137 -1.98 14.35 -18.20
N ASN A 138 -1.18 14.40 -19.27
CA ASN A 138 -1.23 15.48 -20.27
C ASN A 138 -1.97 15.06 -21.56
N LEU A 139 -2.69 13.94 -21.53
CA LEU A 139 -3.40 13.41 -22.70
C LEU A 139 -4.72 14.15 -22.97
N VAL A 140 -5.31 14.78 -21.95
CA VAL A 140 -6.59 15.51 -22.07
C VAL A 140 -6.47 16.63 -23.10
N GLY A 141 -7.42 16.67 -24.03
CA GLY A 141 -7.48 17.64 -25.13
C GLY A 141 -6.65 17.27 -26.36
N LYS A 142 -5.86 16.18 -26.31
CA LYS A 142 -5.11 15.70 -27.48
C LYS A 142 -5.97 14.79 -28.35
N THR A 143 -5.77 14.90 -29.66
CA THR A 143 -6.51 14.13 -30.67
C THR A 143 -5.58 13.14 -31.37
N TYR A 144 -5.99 11.88 -31.39
CA TYR A 144 -5.30 10.78 -32.07
C TYR A 144 -6.30 10.09 -32.98
N ASN A 145 -6.01 9.98 -34.29
CA ASN A 145 -6.88 9.28 -35.24
C ASN A 145 -8.37 9.65 -35.15
N SER A 146 -8.67 10.95 -35.04
CA SER A 146 -10.02 11.51 -34.86
C SER A 146 -10.70 11.24 -33.50
N TYR A 147 -9.98 10.68 -32.53
CA TYR A 147 -10.43 10.54 -31.14
C TYR A 147 -9.72 11.56 -30.24
N THR A 148 -10.49 12.45 -29.63
CA THR A 148 -9.98 13.43 -28.65
C THR A 148 -10.19 12.88 -27.25
N ILE A 149 -9.11 12.76 -26.47
CA ILE A 149 -9.21 12.34 -25.07
C ILE A 149 -9.81 13.50 -24.27
N THR A 150 -10.96 13.28 -23.66
CA THR A 150 -11.65 14.27 -22.85
C THR A 150 -11.35 14.08 -21.36
N GLN A 151 -11.70 15.07 -20.54
CA GLN A 151 -11.65 14.90 -19.08
C GLN A 151 -12.61 13.78 -18.63
N ALA A 152 -13.76 13.64 -19.28
CA ALA A 152 -14.73 12.59 -18.98
C ALA A 152 -14.17 11.17 -19.24
N ASP A 153 -13.29 11.01 -20.23
CA ASP A 153 -12.60 9.74 -20.48
C ASP A 153 -11.66 9.36 -19.32
N VAL A 154 -10.89 10.34 -18.83
CA VAL A 154 -9.98 10.15 -17.70
C VAL A 154 -10.76 9.92 -16.41
N ASP A 155 -11.86 10.65 -16.19
CA ASP A 155 -12.71 10.51 -15.01
C ASP A 155 -13.42 9.15 -15.01
N ALA A 156 -13.99 8.72 -16.14
CA ALA A 156 -14.61 7.39 -16.27
C ALA A 156 -13.59 6.28 -15.99
N LYS A 157 -12.36 6.40 -16.50
CA LYS A 157 -11.30 5.44 -16.19
C LYS A 157 -10.89 5.46 -14.73
N THR A 158 -10.85 6.65 -14.14
CA THR A 158 -10.52 6.88 -12.73
C THR A 158 -11.57 6.28 -11.82
N ASP A 159 -12.85 6.42 -12.16
CA ASP A 159 -13.96 5.82 -11.43
C ASP A 159 -13.97 4.30 -11.57
N GLU A 160 -13.66 3.76 -12.75
CA GLU A 160 -13.50 2.31 -12.93
C GLU A 160 -12.40 1.75 -12.01
N ILE A 161 -11.24 2.42 -11.98
CA ILE A 161 -10.10 2.04 -11.14
C ILE A 161 -10.43 2.24 -9.65
N ASN A 162 -11.03 3.37 -9.27
CA ASN A 162 -11.50 3.63 -7.91
C ASN A 162 -12.57 2.63 -7.46
N HIS A 163 -13.41 2.12 -8.35
CA HIS A 163 -14.38 1.10 -8.00
C HIS A 163 -13.71 -0.25 -7.72
N LYS A 164 -12.67 -0.60 -8.48
CA LYS A 164 -11.87 -1.81 -8.25
C LYS A 164 -11.02 -1.71 -6.98
N ILE A 165 -10.34 -0.58 -6.80
CA ILE A 165 -9.37 -0.35 -5.71
C ILE A 165 -10.04 0.15 -4.44
N GLY A 166 -11.18 0.81 -4.53
CA GLY A 166 -12.01 1.19 -3.39
C GLY A 166 -12.51 -0.01 -2.58
N ARG A 167 -12.51 -1.22 -3.18
CA ARG A 167 -12.72 -2.50 -2.48
C ARG A 167 -11.49 -2.94 -1.66
N ILE A 168 -10.30 -2.48 -2.05
CA ILE A 168 -9.05 -2.70 -1.30
C ILE A 168 -9.06 -1.75 -0.10
N THR A 169 -9.67 -2.25 0.96
CA THR A 169 -9.78 -1.58 2.27
C THR A 169 -8.81 -2.16 3.28
N LEU A 170 -8.10 -3.22 2.92
CA LEU A 170 -7.27 -4.02 3.81
C LEU A 170 -5.82 -3.98 3.34
N LEU A 171 -4.92 -3.61 4.24
CA LEU A 171 -3.48 -3.71 4.07
C LEU A 171 -2.94 -4.78 5.01
N PRO A 172 -2.72 -6.02 4.52
CA PRO A 172 -2.24 -7.11 5.35
C PRO A 172 -0.79 -6.86 5.79
N SER A 173 -0.46 -7.37 6.96
CA SER A 173 0.86 -7.28 7.57
C SER A 173 1.20 -8.58 8.27
N ALA A 174 2.39 -9.09 8.01
CA ALA A 174 2.97 -10.20 8.73
C ALA A 174 4.40 -9.83 9.15
N SER A 175 4.79 -10.20 10.36
CA SER A 175 6.14 -9.97 10.87
C SER A 175 6.57 -11.08 11.79
N VAL A 176 7.85 -11.40 11.75
CA VAL A 176 8.54 -12.27 12.71
C VAL A 176 9.72 -11.53 13.29
N GLY A 177 10.08 -11.81 14.53
CA GLY A 177 11.17 -11.12 15.19
C GLY A 177 11.68 -11.84 16.43
N VAL A 178 12.73 -11.28 16.99
CA VAL A 178 13.33 -11.72 18.26
C VAL A 178 13.13 -10.59 19.27
N ASN A 179 12.81 -10.95 20.51
CA ASN A 179 12.71 -10.03 21.63
C ASN A 179 13.72 -10.44 22.71
N TYR A 180 14.25 -9.47 23.45
CA TYR A 180 15.10 -9.73 24.61
C TYR A 180 14.50 -9.06 25.84
N ARG A 181 14.45 -9.78 26.96
CA ARG A 181 13.99 -9.27 28.25
C ARG A 181 15.15 -9.32 29.25
N TYR A 182 15.47 -8.19 29.85
CA TYR A 182 16.39 -8.07 30.98
C TYR A 182 15.68 -8.33 32.32
#